data_AF-E1X590-F1
#
_entry.id   AF-E1X590-F1
#
_cell.length_a   1.000
_cell.length_b   1.000
_cell.length_c   1.000
_cell.angle_alpha   90.00
_cell.angle_beta   90.00
_cell.angle_gamma   90.00
#
_symmetry.space_group_name_H-M   'P 1'
#
loop_
_entity.id
_entity.type
_entity.pdbx_description
1 polymer ?
#
loop_
_entity_poly.entity_id
_entity_poly.type
_entity_poly.pdbx_seq_one_letter_code
_entity_poly.pdbx_strand_id
1 'polypeptide(L)'
;MKYIILTILFLASSCSSYTLKNYERRNERTYEDGNGVIQYFLADLPNWANFSSAGSCHRNFPVRYLNIKNLRDSFALSYEEAIQFQLMFNEYSKEKKEMAKASYIPFKDEEKIFYTVLDKIKAGIRNFQKPKYNVVNLIWIDDALSNKKSLQKLKKVTKSEKFGTGHPVFISLCLNRVELKDYLAKVGIRVPGAKFLSYELLNPFDHQNNLVAVPIIDLNRVFNKNQKIQLFLPKDRPFEFKGKVKLVDF
;
A
#
# COMPACT_ATOMS: atom_id res chain seq x y z
N MET A 1 -14.49 72.79 37.19
CA MET A 1 -14.59 72.54 35.73
C MET A 1 -13.45 71.68 35.15
N LYS A 2 -12.21 71.68 35.69
CA LYS A 2 -11.10 70.84 35.16
C LYS A 2 -11.35 69.33 35.24
N TYR A 3 -12.06 68.84 36.27
CA TYR A 3 -12.31 67.40 36.44
C TYR A 3 -13.46 66.85 35.57
N ILE A 4 -14.38 67.71 35.12
CA ILE A 4 -15.51 67.30 34.27
C ILE A 4 -15.03 66.93 32.85
N ILE A 5 -14.06 67.68 32.33
CA ILE A 5 -13.44 67.42 31.02
C ILE A 5 -12.68 66.08 31.03
N LEU A 6 -12.05 65.72 32.16
CA LEU A 6 -11.31 64.46 32.28
C LEU A 6 -12.25 63.23 32.27
N THR A 7 -13.42 63.33 32.91
CA THR A 7 -14.45 62.28 32.89
C THR A 7 -15.10 62.11 31.51
N ILE A 8 -15.26 63.19 30.76
CA ILE A 8 -15.81 63.12 29.39
C ILE A 8 -14.80 62.47 28.42
N LEU A 9 -13.50 62.74 28.59
CA LEU A 9 -12.46 62.07 27.79
C LEU A 9 -12.34 60.56 28.10
N PHE A 10 -12.59 60.15 29.35
CA PHE A 10 -12.61 58.73 29.73
C PHE A 10 -13.85 57.97 29.25
N LEU A 11 -14.98 58.67 29.09
CA LEU A 11 -16.19 58.07 28.51
C LEU A 11 -16.13 57.96 26.98
N ALA A 12 -15.34 58.81 26.32
CA ALA A 12 -15.16 58.76 24.86
C ALA A 12 -14.08 57.77 24.39
N SER A 13 -13.25 57.23 25.31
CA SER A 13 -12.19 56.26 25.01
C SER A 13 -12.62 54.80 25.23
N SER A 14 -13.90 54.53 25.47
CA SER A 14 -14.44 53.17 25.34
C SER A 14 -14.33 52.74 23.87
N CYS A 15 -13.22 52.06 23.56
CA CYS A 15 -13.00 51.40 22.29
C CYS A 15 -14.26 50.64 21.90
N SER A 16 -14.82 50.99 20.74
CA SER A 16 -15.62 50.03 19.98
C SER A 16 -14.68 48.86 19.68
N SER A 17 -14.67 47.86 20.57
CA SER A 17 -14.13 46.57 20.22
C SER A 17 -14.90 46.17 18.96
N TYR A 18 -14.19 45.95 17.86
CA TYR A 18 -14.78 45.30 16.71
C TYR A 18 -15.44 44.04 17.25
N THR A 19 -16.77 44.05 17.33
CA THR A 19 -17.53 42.83 17.57
C THR A 19 -17.11 41.92 16.44
N LEU A 20 -16.27 40.94 16.78
CA LEU A 20 -15.88 39.87 15.88
C LEU A 20 -17.16 39.44 15.18
N LYS A 21 -17.19 39.68 13.86
CA LYS A 21 -18.21 39.23 12.91
C LYS A 21 -18.88 37.99 13.49
N ASN A 22 -20.19 38.06 13.77
CA ASN A 22 -21.04 36.95 14.17
C ASN A 22 -20.37 35.62 13.82
N TYR A 23 -19.72 34.97 14.79
CA TYR A 23 -19.33 33.59 14.62
C TYR A 23 -20.63 32.80 14.69
N GLU A 24 -21.40 32.87 13.61
CA GLU A 24 -22.33 31.80 13.31
C GLU A 24 -21.52 30.51 13.37
N ARG A 25 -22.10 29.50 14.00
CA ARG A 25 -21.56 28.16 14.02
C ARG A 25 -21.42 27.76 12.54
N ARG A 26 -20.20 27.90 12.00
CA ARG A 26 -19.94 27.50 10.62
C ARG A 26 -20.33 26.04 10.55
N ASN A 27 -21.16 25.69 9.59
CA ASN A 27 -21.51 24.31 9.35
C ASN A 27 -20.19 23.60 9.02
N GLU A 28 -19.66 22.78 9.92
CA GLU A 28 -18.41 22.04 9.70
C GLU A 28 -18.54 21.19 8.41
N ARG A 29 -19.77 20.79 8.09
CA ARG A 29 -20.16 20.12 6.85
C ARG A 29 -19.80 20.87 5.56
N THR A 30 -19.68 22.20 5.55
CA THR A 30 -19.24 22.95 4.35
C THR A 30 -17.73 22.84 4.11
N TYR A 31 -16.96 22.37 5.10
CA TYR A 31 -15.55 22.00 4.95
C TYR A 31 -15.34 20.48 4.91
N GLU A 32 -16.36 19.71 5.32
CA GLU A 32 -16.45 18.26 5.18
C GLU A 32 -17.27 17.83 3.96
N ASP A 33 -17.17 18.54 2.83
CA ASP A 33 -17.40 17.89 1.53
C ASP A 33 -16.21 16.94 1.28
N GLY A 34 -16.09 15.94 2.15
CA GLY A 34 -15.19 14.84 1.98
C GLY A 34 -15.61 14.12 0.70
N ASN A 35 -14.66 13.90 -0.20
CA ASN A 35 -14.94 13.10 -1.38
C ASN A 35 -15.54 11.76 -0.92
N GLY A 36 -16.64 11.32 -1.55
CA GLY A 36 -17.39 10.12 -1.15
C GLY A 36 -16.56 8.83 -1.13
N VAL A 37 -15.33 8.88 -1.65
CA VAL A 37 -14.34 7.80 -1.63
C VAL A 37 -13.61 7.65 -0.29
N ILE A 38 -13.60 8.66 0.60
CA ILE A 38 -12.83 8.67 1.86
C ILE A 38 -13.17 7.45 2.75
N GLN A 39 -14.42 7.01 2.74
CA GLN A 39 -14.90 5.83 3.48
C GLN A 39 -14.22 4.49 3.10
N TYR A 40 -13.52 4.44 1.96
CA TYR A 40 -12.79 3.27 1.48
C TYR A 40 -11.31 3.28 1.89
N PHE A 41 -10.84 4.33 2.56
CA PHE A 41 -9.47 4.44 3.03
C PHE A 41 -9.37 4.13 4.52
N LEU A 42 -8.29 3.47 4.92
CA LEU A 42 -7.89 3.42 6.32
C LEU A 42 -7.08 4.67 6.66
N ALA A 43 -6.89 4.91 7.96
CA ALA A 43 -5.98 5.94 8.44
C ALA A 43 -4.56 5.72 7.89
N ASP A 44 -3.87 6.81 7.57
CA ASP A 44 -2.49 6.75 7.11
C ASP A 44 -1.57 6.14 8.17
N LEU A 45 -0.70 5.24 7.71
CA LEU A 45 0.28 4.61 8.57
C LEU A 45 1.42 5.61 8.87
N PRO A 46 1.74 5.89 10.14
CA PRO A 46 2.87 6.75 10.46
C PRO A 46 4.19 6.08 10.07
N ASN A 47 5.21 6.88 9.75
CA ASN A 47 6.50 6.39 9.26
C ASN A 47 7.17 5.36 10.19
N TRP A 48 7.04 5.52 11.51
CA TRP A 48 7.62 4.58 12.49
C TRP A 48 6.97 3.19 12.43
N ALA A 49 5.70 3.10 12.01
CA ALA A 49 4.97 1.85 11.88
C ALA A 49 5.17 1.20 10.49
N ASN A 50 5.80 1.90 9.55
CA ASN A 50 6.06 1.42 8.20
C ASN A 50 7.29 0.47 8.14
N PHE A 51 7.23 -0.59 8.96
CA PHE A 51 8.31 -1.55 9.18
C PHE A 51 7.83 -2.98 8.92
N SER A 52 8.69 -3.81 8.34
CA SER A 52 8.48 -5.25 8.21
C SER A 52 9.34 -5.99 9.22
N SER A 53 8.71 -6.64 10.18
CA SER A 53 9.42 -7.44 11.19
C SER A 53 10.04 -8.70 10.58
N ALA A 54 9.31 -9.38 9.69
CA ALA A 54 9.81 -10.58 9.01
C ALA A 54 11.00 -10.26 8.08
N GLY A 55 10.94 -9.11 7.38
CA GLY A 55 11.99 -8.63 6.49
C GLY A 55 13.10 -7.81 7.18
N SER A 56 12.92 -7.46 8.46
CA SER A 56 13.82 -6.61 9.24
C SER A 56 14.20 -5.29 8.55
N CYS A 57 13.20 -4.57 8.03
CA CYS A 57 13.42 -3.38 7.21
C CYS A 57 12.34 -2.30 7.41
N HIS A 58 12.76 -1.03 7.31
CA HIS A 58 11.84 0.09 7.12
C HIS A 58 11.55 0.28 5.63
N ARG A 59 10.28 0.49 5.29
CA ARG A 59 9.86 0.77 3.92
C ARG A 59 9.97 2.27 3.64
N ASN A 60 10.43 2.61 2.44
CA ASN A 60 10.61 4.01 2.05
C ASN A 60 9.27 4.73 1.83
N PHE A 61 8.27 4.02 1.32
CA PHE A 61 6.96 4.58 0.99
C PHE A 61 5.87 3.90 1.82
N PRO A 62 5.04 4.64 2.58
CA PRO A 62 3.92 4.05 3.29
C PRO A 62 2.85 3.59 2.30
N VAL A 63 2.25 2.43 2.57
CA VAL A 63 1.07 1.97 1.84
C VAL A 63 -0.14 2.76 2.32
N ARG A 64 -0.88 3.36 1.39
CA ARG A 64 -2.25 3.80 1.63
C ARG A 64 -3.13 2.55 1.64
N TYR A 65 -3.45 2.06 2.83
CA TYR A 65 -4.30 0.89 2.99
C TYR A 65 -5.76 1.25 2.73
N LEU A 66 -6.45 0.36 2.01
CA LEU A 66 -7.87 0.48 1.76
C LEU A 66 -8.65 -0.37 2.74
N ASN A 67 -9.83 0.13 3.12
CA ASN A 67 -10.86 -0.68 3.75
C ASN A 67 -11.45 -1.61 2.69
N ILE A 68 -10.76 -2.73 2.44
CA ILE A 68 -11.16 -3.65 1.38
C ILE A 68 -12.49 -4.33 1.68
N LYS A 69 -12.94 -4.40 2.94
CA LYS A 69 -14.29 -4.86 3.27
C LYS A 69 -15.32 -3.95 2.61
N ASN A 70 -15.28 -2.66 2.93
CA ASN A 70 -16.19 -1.67 2.33
C ASN A 70 -16.06 -1.63 0.82
N LEU A 71 -14.83 -1.69 0.29
CA LEU A 71 -14.60 -1.67 -1.16
C LEU A 71 -15.24 -2.88 -1.85
N ARG A 72 -15.07 -4.09 -1.27
CA ARG A 72 -15.62 -5.32 -1.82
C ARG A 72 -17.13 -5.38 -1.71
N ASP A 73 -17.69 -4.90 -0.60
CA ASP A 73 -19.13 -4.88 -0.36
C ASP A 73 -19.83 -3.88 -1.29
N SER A 74 -19.31 -2.66 -1.42
CA SER A 74 -19.90 -1.61 -2.27
C SER A 74 -19.78 -1.90 -3.76
N PHE A 75 -18.64 -2.47 -4.20
CA PHE A 75 -18.36 -2.66 -5.62
C PHE A 75 -18.37 -4.13 -6.05
N ALA A 76 -18.82 -5.05 -5.21
CA ALA A 76 -18.82 -6.50 -5.48
C ALA A 76 -17.47 -7.01 -6.02
N LEU A 77 -16.37 -6.65 -5.35
CA LEU A 77 -15.02 -7.09 -5.73
C LEU A 77 -14.64 -8.38 -5.00
N SER A 78 -13.90 -9.24 -5.69
CA SER A 78 -13.18 -10.35 -5.07
C SER A 78 -12.00 -9.84 -4.22
N TYR A 79 -11.44 -10.72 -3.39
CA TYR A 79 -10.23 -10.40 -2.62
C TYR A 79 -9.06 -9.99 -3.52
N GLU A 80 -8.83 -10.74 -4.61
CA GLU A 80 -7.76 -10.45 -5.59
C GLU A 80 -7.94 -9.08 -6.23
N GLU A 81 -9.17 -8.75 -6.63
CA GLU A 81 -9.50 -7.45 -7.19
C GLU A 81 -9.25 -6.31 -6.22
N ALA A 82 -9.59 -6.48 -4.94
CA ALA A 82 -9.43 -5.44 -3.94
C ALA A 82 -7.96 -5.16 -3.59
N ILE A 83 -7.12 -6.20 -3.46
CA ILE A 83 -5.68 -5.98 -3.23
C ILE A 83 -4.99 -5.39 -4.46
N GLN A 84 -5.44 -5.74 -5.68
CA GLN A 84 -4.93 -5.15 -6.92
C GLN A 84 -5.37 -3.70 -7.09
N PHE A 85 -6.58 -3.37 -6.66
CA PHE A 85 -7.05 -2.00 -6.55
C PHE A 85 -6.08 -1.22 -5.66
N GLN A 86 -5.80 -1.72 -4.46
CA GLN A 86 -4.86 -1.07 -3.53
C GLN A 86 -3.48 -0.88 -4.16
N LEU A 87 -2.92 -1.92 -4.79
CA LEU A 87 -1.64 -1.82 -5.49
C LEU A 87 -1.67 -0.71 -6.55
N MET A 88 -2.66 -0.73 -7.45
CA MET A 88 -2.76 0.22 -8.55
C MET A 88 -3.01 1.64 -8.06
N PHE A 89 -3.80 1.81 -7.00
CA PHE A 89 -4.01 3.11 -6.35
C PHE A 89 -2.71 3.66 -5.76
N ASN A 90 -1.93 2.83 -5.05
CA ASN A 90 -0.66 3.24 -4.46
C ASN A 90 0.35 3.64 -5.54
N GLU A 91 0.40 2.91 -6.65
CA GLU A 91 1.30 3.22 -7.76
C GLU A 91 0.93 4.54 -8.46
N TYR A 92 -0.34 4.75 -8.80
CA TYR A 92 -0.78 6.02 -9.39
C TYR A 92 -0.60 7.19 -8.43
N SER A 93 -0.84 6.96 -7.14
CA SER A 93 -0.63 7.98 -6.12
C SER A 93 0.84 8.38 -6.03
N LYS A 94 1.74 7.39 -6.02
CA LYS A 94 3.18 7.64 -6.01
C LYS A 94 3.62 8.40 -7.26
N GLU A 95 3.21 7.96 -8.44
CA GLU A 95 3.52 8.62 -9.71
C GLU A 95 3.07 10.10 -9.70
N LYS A 96 1.86 10.37 -9.20
CA LYS A 96 1.34 11.74 -9.09
C LYS A 96 2.13 12.61 -8.11
N LYS A 97 2.50 12.07 -6.94
CA LYS A 97 3.34 12.78 -5.96
C LYS A 97 4.71 13.11 -6.55
N GLU A 98 5.32 12.18 -7.26
CA GLU A 98 6.63 12.36 -7.92
C GLU A 98 6.56 13.43 -9.03
N MET A 99 5.54 13.37 -9.89
CA MET A 99 5.33 14.37 -10.95
C MET A 99 5.09 15.78 -10.39
N ALA A 100 4.28 15.90 -9.33
CA ALA A 100 3.96 17.18 -8.71
C ALA A 100 5.06 17.67 -7.74
N LYS A 101 6.08 16.85 -7.46
CA LYS A 101 7.08 17.07 -6.38
C LYS A 101 6.41 17.43 -5.05
N ALA A 102 5.29 16.76 -4.74
CA ALA A 102 4.44 17.05 -3.59
C ALA A 102 4.42 15.88 -2.60
N SER A 103 4.26 16.18 -1.31
CA SER A 103 4.15 15.18 -0.25
C SER A 103 2.76 14.54 -0.16
N TYR A 104 1.73 15.25 -0.64
CA TYR A 104 0.33 14.82 -0.61
C TYR A 104 -0.35 14.99 -1.98
N ILE A 105 -1.50 14.35 -2.13
CA ILE A 105 -2.35 14.46 -3.32
C ILE A 105 -3.63 15.20 -2.90
N PRO A 106 -4.07 16.23 -3.65
CA PRO A 106 -5.35 16.88 -3.38
C PRO A 106 -6.51 15.87 -3.45
N PHE A 107 -7.55 16.04 -2.62
CA PHE A 107 -8.67 15.08 -2.57
C PHE A 107 -9.31 14.82 -3.94
N LYS A 108 -9.48 15.86 -4.77
CA LYS A 108 -10.00 15.75 -6.13
C LYS A 108 -9.19 14.77 -7.00
N ASP A 109 -7.88 14.78 -6.86
CA ASP A 109 -7.00 13.87 -7.59
C ASP A 109 -7.03 12.45 -7.01
N GLU A 110 -7.12 12.31 -5.68
CA GLU A 110 -7.32 11.02 -5.01
C GLU A 110 -8.61 10.34 -5.48
N GLU A 111 -9.71 11.07 -5.58
CA GLU A 111 -10.98 10.57 -6.10
C GLU A 111 -10.89 10.20 -7.59
N LYS A 112 -10.23 11.03 -8.39
CA LYS A 112 -9.99 10.72 -9.81
C LYS A 112 -9.19 9.43 -9.98
N ILE A 113 -8.12 9.24 -9.20
CA ILE A 113 -7.33 8.00 -9.20
C ILE A 113 -8.22 6.83 -8.78
N PHE A 114 -9.01 6.98 -7.70
CA PHE A 114 -9.89 5.95 -7.19
C PHE A 114 -10.83 5.40 -8.27
N TYR A 115 -11.59 6.27 -8.95
CA TYR A 115 -12.52 5.82 -9.99
C TYR A 115 -11.80 5.28 -11.23
N THR A 116 -10.65 5.86 -11.60
CA THR A 116 -9.82 5.33 -12.69
C THR A 116 -9.36 3.90 -12.40
N VAL A 117 -8.95 3.61 -11.16
CA VAL A 117 -8.55 2.27 -10.72
C VAL A 117 -9.75 1.34 -10.68
N LEU A 118 -10.89 1.80 -10.18
CA LEU A 118 -12.12 1.01 -10.15
C LEU A 118 -12.50 0.51 -11.54
N ASP A 119 -12.54 1.42 -12.52
CA ASP A 119 -12.89 1.11 -13.91
C ASP A 119 -11.91 0.09 -14.51
N LYS A 120 -10.61 0.27 -14.27
CA LYS A 120 -9.57 -0.69 -14.71
C LYS A 120 -9.77 -2.06 -14.09
N ILE A 121 -10.02 -2.13 -12.78
CA ILE A 121 -10.24 -3.40 -12.09
C ILE A 121 -11.50 -4.09 -12.63
N LYS A 122 -12.59 -3.35 -12.83
CA LYS A 122 -13.84 -3.86 -13.43
C LYS A 122 -13.65 -4.34 -14.87
N ALA A 123 -12.78 -3.68 -15.64
CA ALA A 123 -12.39 -4.11 -16.97
C ALA A 123 -11.42 -5.31 -16.99
N GLY A 124 -11.07 -5.89 -15.84
CA GLY A 124 -10.14 -7.02 -15.76
C GLY A 124 -8.66 -6.64 -15.87
N ILE A 125 -8.32 -5.36 -15.85
CA ILE A 125 -6.94 -4.87 -15.90
C ILE A 125 -6.31 -5.04 -14.50
N ARG A 126 -5.10 -5.58 -14.45
CA ARG A 126 -4.35 -5.86 -13.21
C ARG A 126 -2.88 -5.46 -13.39
N ASN A 127 -2.27 -4.88 -12.36
CA ASN A 127 -0.84 -4.55 -12.38
C ASN A 127 0.01 -5.80 -12.10
N PHE A 128 -0.42 -6.63 -11.15
CA PHE A 128 0.15 -7.96 -10.99
C PHE A 128 -0.62 -8.96 -11.87
N GLN A 129 0.00 -9.41 -12.96
CA GLN A 129 -0.56 -10.47 -13.79
C GLN A 129 -0.18 -11.84 -13.21
N LYS A 130 -1.16 -12.55 -12.65
CA LYS A 130 -0.94 -13.92 -12.17
C LYS A 130 -0.40 -14.83 -13.30
N PRO A 131 0.64 -15.64 -13.04
CA PRO A 131 1.11 -16.62 -14.00
C PRO A 131 0.02 -17.65 -14.35
N LYS A 132 0.01 -18.17 -15.58
CA LYS A 132 -0.92 -19.23 -16.02
C LYS A 132 -0.37 -20.66 -15.84
N TYR A 133 0.86 -20.80 -15.36
CA TYR A 133 1.59 -22.07 -15.25
C TYR A 133 1.12 -22.92 -14.07
N ASN A 134 1.13 -24.25 -14.21
CA ASN A 134 0.70 -25.17 -13.14
C ASN A 134 1.56 -25.08 -11.86
N VAL A 135 2.83 -24.67 -11.99
CA VAL A 135 3.76 -24.51 -10.87
C VAL A 135 4.22 -23.05 -10.83
N VAL A 136 4.12 -22.45 -9.66
CA VAL A 136 4.60 -21.09 -9.37
C VAL A 136 5.73 -21.19 -8.36
N ASN A 137 6.90 -20.68 -8.73
CA ASN A 137 8.07 -20.64 -7.86
C ASN A 137 8.18 -19.23 -7.29
N LEU A 138 7.62 -19.07 -6.09
CA LEU A 138 7.59 -17.84 -5.33
C LEU A 138 8.86 -17.76 -4.48
N ILE A 139 9.68 -16.73 -4.64
CA ILE A 139 10.94 -16.57 -3.91
C ILE A 139 10.96 -15.30 -3.09
N TRP A 140 11.13 -15.48 -1.77
CA TRP A 140 11.23 -14.35 -0.84
C TRP A 140 12.67 -13.84 -0.79
N ILE A 141 12.85 -12.55 -1.07
CA ILE A 141 14.20 -11.99 -1.31
C ILE A 141 14.73 -11.11 -0.17
N ASP A 142 13.94 -10.82 0.86
CA ASP A 142 14.28 -9.72 1.79
C ASP A 142 15.57 -9.98 2.58
N ASP A 143 15.87 -11.24 2.88
CA ASP A 143 17.12 -11.62 3.56
C ASP A 143 18.36 -11.27 2.70
N ALA A 144 18.24 -11.24 1.37
CA ALA A 144 19.33 -10.88 0.47
C ALA A 144 19.61 -9.36 0.41
N LEU A 145 18.71 -8.52 0.95
CA LEU A 145 18.86 -7.06 0.89
C LEU A 145 20.07 -6.57 1.70
N SER A 146 20.33 -7.19 2.85
CA SER A 146 21.41 -6.82 3.77
C SER A 146 22.52 -7.87 3.87
N ASN A 147 22.28 -9.12 3.45
CA ASN A 147 23.21 -10.23 3.63
C ASN A 147 23.82 -10.74 2.31
N LYS A 148 25.14 -10.56 2.16
CA LYS A 148 25.89 -11.05 0.97
C LYS A 148 25.82 -12.56 0.77
N LYS A 149 25.81 -13.35 1.85
CA LYS A 149 25.71 -14.82 1.78
C LYS A 149 24.34 -15.23 1.25
N SER A 150 23.28 -14.59 1.74
CA SER A 150 21.91 -14.83 1.28
C SER A 150 21.70 -14.37 -0.15
N LEU A 151 22.35 -13.28 -0.58
CA LEU A 151 22.37 -12.87 -1.98
C LEU A 151 23.04 -13.92 -2.89
N GLN A 152 24.16 -14.52 -2.47
CA GLN A 152 24.80 -15.59 -3.22
C GLN A 152 23.89 -16.83 -3.33
N LYS A 153 23.23 -17.21 -2.23
CA LYS A 153 22.25 -18.31 -2.22
C LYS A 153 21.07 -18.02 -3.17
N LEU A 154 20.50 -16.83 -3.11
CA LEU A 154 19.44 -16.37 -4.01
C LEU A 154 19.87 -16.48 -5.48
N LYS A 155 21.08 -16.02 -5.81
CA LYS A 155 21.65 -16.18 -7.16
C LYS A 155 21.81 -17.64 -7.58
N LYS A 156 22.25 -18.51 -6.67
CA LYS A 156 22.39 -19.95 -6.94
C LYS A 156 21.04 -20.60 -7.22
N VAL A 157 20.03 -20.26 -6.42
CA VAL A 157 18.68 -20.83 -6.53
C VAL A 157 18.00 -20.41 -7.81
N THR A 158 18.08 -19.13 -8.18
CA THR A 158 17.50 -18.63 -9.43
C THR A 158 18.07 -19.30 -10.69
N LYS A 159 19.25 -19.92 -10.58
CA LYS A 159 19.91 -20.70 -11.64
C LYS A 159 19.73 -22.22 -11.50
N SER A 160 19.08 -22.68 -10.44
CA SER A 160 18.90 -24.12 -10.19
C SER A 160 17.79 -24.71 -11.05
N GLU A 161 17.93 -25.98 -11.43
CA GLU A 161 16.89 -26.71 -12.17
C GLU A 161 15.55 -26.74 -11.42
N LYS A 162 15.61 -26.88 -10.09
CA LYS A 162 14.42 -26.87 -9.21
C LYS A 162 13.64 -25.55 -9.33
N PHE A 163 14.33 -24.42 -9.44
CA PHE A 163 13.67 -23.13 -9.67
C PHE A 163 13.19 -22.98 -11.11
N GLY A 164 13.84 -23.65 -12.07
CA GLY A 164 13.42 -23.70 -13.47
C GLY A 164 12.11 -24.47 -13.72
N THR A 165 11.66 -25.33 -12.81
CA THR A 165 10.44 -26.16 -13.02
C THR A 165 9.12 -25.40 -12.87
N GLY A 166 9.16 -24.12 -12.50
CA GLY A 166 7.98 -23.31 -12.22
C GLY A 166 8.17 -21.87 -12.65
N HIS A 167 7.07 -21.13 -12.78
CA HIS A 167 7.14 -19.74 -13.20
C HIS A 167 7.68 -18.86 -12.05
N PRO A 168 8.71 -18.03 -12.30
CA PRO A 168 9.38 -17.26 -11.27
C PRO A 168 8.54 -16.06 -10.82
N VAL A 169 8.29 -15.97 -9.52
CA VAL A 169 7.67 -14.82 -8.88
C VAL A 169 8.53 -14.37 -7.71
N PHE A 170 9.03 -13.15 -7.76
CA PHE A 170 9.80 -12.56 -6.66
C PHE A 170 8.85 -11.85 -5.70
N ILE A 171 9.00 -12.08 -4.40
CA ILE A 171 8.21 -11.43 -3.37
C ILE A 171 9.09 -10.71 -2.36
N SER A 172 8.64 -9.52 -1.95
CA SER A 172 9.29 -8.70 -0.94
C SER A 172 8.27 -8.08 0.01
N LEU A 173 8.58 -8.10 1.31
CA LEU A 173 7.86 -7.38 2.35
C LEU A 173 8.49 -6.00 2.62
N CYS A 174 9.63 -5.70 1.99
CA CYS A 174 10.45 -4.50 2.19
C CYS A 174 10.37 -3.51 1.04
N LEU A 175 10.27 -4.00 -0.19
CA LEU A 175 10.38 -3.22 -1.42
C LEU A 175 9.04 -3.08 -2.14
N ASN A 176 8.76 -1.88 -2.64
CA ASN A 176 7.65 -1.66 -3.58
C ASN A 176 8.00 -2.30 -4.94
N ARG A 177 7.05 -2.35 -5.87
CA ARG A 177 7.25 -3.09 -7.13
C ARG A 177 8.43 -2.55 -7.96
N VAL A 178 8.61 -1.23 -7.96
CA VAL A 178 9.70 -0.56 -8.69
C VAL A 178 11.04 -0.89 -8.04
N GLU A 179 11.15 -0.69 -6.72
CA GLU A 179 12.36 -0.98 -5.95
C GLU A 179 12.77 -2.46 -6.06
N LEU A 180 11.81 -3.38 -6.02
CA LEU A 180 12.05 -4.81 -6.16
C LEU A 180 12.66 -5.15 -7.52
N LYS A 181 12.11 -4.60 -8.60
CA LYS A 181 12.61 -4.80 -9.95
C LYS A 181 14.01 -4.22 -10.11
N ASP A 182 14.23 -3.01 -9.62
CA ASP A 182 15.52 -2.30 -9.72
C ASP A 182 16.60 -2.99 -8.90
N TYR A 183 16.28 -3.45 -7.69
CA TYR A 183 17.19 -4.21 -6.86
C TYR A 183 17.66 -5.49 -7.56
N LEU A 184 16.73 -6.29 -8.10
CA LEU A 184 17.06 -7.55 -8.79
C LEU A 184 17.93 -7.29 -10.04
N ALA A 185 17.61 -6.25 -10.81
CA ALA A 185 18.41 -5.84 -11.95
C ALA A 185 19.83 -5.42 -11.54
N LYS A 186 19.96 -4.63 -10.46
CA LYS A 186 21.24 -4.15 -9.91
C LYS A 186 22.13 -5.29 -9.43
N VAL A 187 21.57 -6.32 -8.81
CA VAL A 187 22.34 -7.48 -8.34
C VAL A 187 22.61 -8.53 -9.43
N GLY A 188 22.12 -8.31 -10.66
CA GLY A 188 22.36 -9.20 -11.80
C GLY A 188 21.44 -10.42 -11.85
N ILE A 189 20.28 -10.37 -11.20
CA ILE A 189 19.23 -11.39 -11.32
C ILE A 189 18.25 -10.90 -12.39
N ARG A 190 18.35 -11.50 -13.58
CA ARG A 190 17.48 -11.20 -14.73
C ARG A 190 16.80 -12.49 -15.16
N VAL A 191 15.54 -12.63 -14.77
CA VAL A 191 14.73 -13.80 -15.15
C VAL A 191 13.61 -13.32 -16.06
N PRO A 192 13.67 -13.61 -17.38
CA PRO A 192 12.67 -13.17 -18.34
C PRO A 192 11.26 -13.60 -17.93
N GLY A 193 10.31 -12.67 -18.04
CA GLY A 193 8.90 -12.94 -17.73
C GLY A 193 8.56 -13.07 -16.24
N ALA A 194 9.54 -12.92 -15.33
CA ALA A 194 9.28 -13.00 -13.90
C ALA A 194 8.27 -11.94 -13.43
N LYS A 195 7.46 -12.32 -12.44
CA LYS A 195 6.48 -11.43 -11.81
C LYS A 195 6.99 -10.97 -10.44
N PHE A 196 6.41 -9.88 -9.94
CA PHE A 196 6.86 -9.20 -8.73
C PHE A 196 5.67 -8.93 -7.82
N LEU A 197 5.72 -9.47 -6.60
CA LEU A 197 4.77 -9.22 -5.52
C LEU A 197 5.45 -8.32 -4.48
N SER A 198 5.01 -7.07 -4.39
CA SER A 198 5.53 -6.10 -3.42
C SER A 198 4.69 -6.05 -2.15
N TYR A 199 5.19 -5.37 -1.12
CA TYR A 199 4.46 -5.17 0.14
C TYR A 199 3.15 -4.40 -0.03
N GLU A 200 2.97 -3.68 -1.14
CA GLU A 200 1.78 -2.88 -1.46
C GLU A 200 0.53 -3.74 -1.67
N LEU A 201 0.70 -5.04 -1.94
CA LEU A 201 -0.38 -6.02 -2.04
C LEU A 201 -0.82 -6.60 -0.69
N LEU A 202 -0.06 -6.38 0.38
CA LEU A 202 -0.45 -6.81 1.73
C LEU A 202 -1.63 -5.95 2.19
N ASN A 203 -2.56 -6.54 2.94
CA ASN A 203 -3.71 -5.80 3.45
C ASN A 203 -4.10 -6.31 4.86
N PRO A 204 -4.59 -5.43 5.77
CA PRO A 204 -4.99 -5.81 7.12
C PRO A 204 -6.32 -6.59 7.19
N PHE A 205 -6.91 -6.97 6.06
CA PHE A 205 -8.08 -7.84 6.01
C PHE A 205 -7.76 -9.16 5.29
N ASP A 206 -8.29 -10.26 5.81
CA ASP A 206 -8.22 -11.57 5.17
C ASP A 206 -9.23 -11.70 4.01
N HIS A 207 -9.26 -12.87 3.37
CA HIS A 207 -10.17 -13.09 2.24
C HIS A 207 -11.65 -13.20 2.64
N GLN A 208 -11.94 -13.38 3.93
CA GLN A 208 -13.27 -13.33 4.54
C GLN A 208 -13.68 -11.91 4.98
N ASN A 209 -12.85 -10.89 4.74
CA ASN A 209 -13.05 -9.52 5.24
C ASN A 209 -12.89 -9.36 6.77
N ASN A 210 -12.23 -10.29 7.45
CA ASN A 210 -11.88 -10.13 8.87
C ASN A 210 -10.58 -9.35 9.02
N LEU A 211 -10.54 -8.46 10.00
CA LEU A 211 -9.36 -7.69 10.34
C LEU A 211 -8.33 -8.60 11.02
N VAL A 212 -7.06 -8.49 10.64
CA VAL A 212 -5.95 -9.30 11.16
C VAL A 212 -4.85 -8.43 11.76
N ALA A 213 -4.06 -9.02 12.66
CA ALA A 213 -3.04 -8.29 13.44
C ALA A 213 -1.90 -7.70 12.60
N VAL A 214 -1.58 -8.30 11.46
CA VAL A 214 -0.55 -7.80 10.55
C VAL A 214 -1.07 -7.85 9.11
N PRO A 215 -0.67 -6.92 8.22
CA PRO A 215 -1.03 -6.99 6.81
C PRO A 215 -0.58 -8.29 6.17
N ILE A 216 -1.50 -8.99 5.52
CA ILE A 216 -1.26 -10.31 4.94
C ILE A 216 -1.58 -10.34 3.45
N ILE A 217 -1.13 -11.40 2.79
CA ILE A 217 -1.58 -11.81 1.47
C ILE A 217 -1.97 -13.29 1.47
N ASP A 218 -3.17 -13.59 0.99
CA ASP A 218 -3.59 -14.97 0.77
C ASP A 218 -3.16 -15.46 -0.62
N LEU A 219 -2.09 -16.25 -0.66
CA LEU A 219 -1.50 -16.74 -1.90
C LEU A 219 -2.46 -17.66 -2.67
N ASN A 220 -3.36 -18.38 -2.01
CA ASN A 220 -4.35 -19.22 -2.73
C ASN A 220 -5.49 -18.42 -3.36
N ARG A 221 -5.64 -17.14 -2.99
CA ARG A 221 -6.60 -16.22 -3.61
C ARG A 221 -5.97 -15.39 -4.72
N VAL A 222 -4.66 -15.14 -4.64
CA VAL A 222 -3.87 -14.47 -5.68
C VAL A 222 -3.63 -15.40 -6.88
N PHE A 223 -3.22 -16.64 -6.61
CA PHE A 223 -2.97 -17.66 -7.63
C PHE A 223 -4.21 -18.53 -7.86
N ASN A 224 -4.27 -19.20 -9.01
CA ASN A 224 -5.38 -20.10 -9.33
C ASN A 224 -5.39 -21.31 -8.38
N LYS A 225 -6.58 -21.80 -8.04
CA LYS A 225 -6.79 -22.93 -7.10
C LYS A 225 -6.01 -24.19 -7.47
N ASN A 226 -5.75 -24.42 -8.76
CA ASN A 226 -5.08 -25.61 -9.27
C ASN A 226 -3.55 -25.46 -9.34
N GLN A 227 -3.01 -24.27 -9.06
CA GLN A 227 -1.57 -24.03 -9.12
C GLN A 227 -0.87 -24.57 -7.86
N LYS A 228 0.25 -25.26 -8.07
CA LYS A 228 1.16 -25.67 -7.00
C LYS A 228 2.12 -24.51 -6.73
N ILE A 229 2.02 -23.91 -5.55
CA ILE A 229 2.90 -22.82 -5.13
C ILE A 229 4.08 -23.42 -4.37
N GLN A 230 5.28 -23.25 -4.90
CA GLN A 230 6.53 -23.55 -4.21
C GLN A 230 7.08 -22.24 -3.65
N LEU A 231 7.21 -22.16 -2.34
CA LEU A 231 7.70 -20.98 -1.64
C LEU A 231 9.15 -21.23 -1.23
N PHE A 232 10.06 -20.59 -1.96
CA PHE A 232 11.48 -20.58 -1.71
C PHE A 232 11.80 -19.56 -0.62
N LEU A 233 12.37 -20.03 0.49
CA LEU A 233 12.67 -19.19 1.65
C LEU A 233 14.11 -19.41 2.15
N PRO A 234 14.76 -18.34 2.62
CA PRO A 234 16.06 -18.45 3.30
C PRO A 234 15.93 -18.84 4.79
N LYS A 235 14.73 -18.70 5.36
CA LYS A 235 14.38 -18.94 6.77
C LYS A 235 12.90 -19.31 6.90
N ASP A 236 12.37 -19.34 8.12
CA ASP A 236 10.96 -19.63 8.37
C ASP A 236 10.01 -18.73 7.58
N ARG A 237 8.84 -19.29 7.25
CA ARG A 237 7.78 -18.62 6.52
C ARG A 237 7.25 -17.41 7.31
N PRO A 238 7.24 -16.20 6.72
CA PRO A 238 6.58 -15.04 7.31
C PRO A 238 5.09 -15.25 7.56
N PHE A 239 4.56 -14.69 8.66
CA PHE A 239 3.14 -14.78 8.99
C PHE A 239 2.25 -14.09 7.95
N GLU A 240 2.80 -13.08 7.27
CA GLU A 240 2.19 -12.27 6.21
C GLU A 240 1.78 -13.13 5.00
N PHE A 241 2.49 -14.23 4.74
CA PHE A 241 2.14 -15.13 3.66
C PHE A 241 1.13 -16.16 4.17
N LYS A 242 -0.14 -16.07 3.75
CA LYS A 242 -1.19 -17.06 4.05
C LYS A 242 -1.42 -18.02 2.90
N GLY A 243 -2.06 -19.15 3.21
CA GLY A 243 -2.40 -20.19 2.24
C GLY A 243 -1.50 -21.44 2.25
N LYS A 244 -1.93 -22.48 1.54
CA LYS A 244 -1.22 -23.74 1.30
C LYS A 244 -0.11 -23.53 0.27
N VAL A 245 1.13 -23.79 0.68
CA VAL A 245 2.33 -23.72 -0.16
C VAL A 245 3.26 -24.89 0.18
N LYS A 246 4.08 -25.32 -0.78
CA LYS A 246 5.20 -26.23 -0.53
C LYS A 246 6.43 -25.40 -0.17
N LEU A 247 6.95 -25.57 1.03
CA LEU A 247 8.17 -24.89 1.45
C LEU A 247 9.39 -25.51 0.77
N VAL A 248 10.32 -24.64 0.36
CA VAL A 248 11.59 -25.01 -0.26
C VAL A 248 12.70 -24.15 0.33
N ASP A 249 13.60 -24.76 1.08
CA ASP A 249 14.70 -24.03 1.70
C ASP A 249 15.83 -23.77 0.72
N PHE A 250 16.56 -22.65 0.93
CA PHE A 250 17.81 -22.37 0.23
C PHE A 250 18.86 -21.55 1.00
#